data_AF-A0A2H1KHB6-F1
#
_entry.id   AF-A0A2H1KHB6-F1
#
_cell.length_a   1.000
_cell.length_b   1.000
_cell.length_c   1.000
_cell.angle_alpha   90.00
_cell.angle_beta   90.00
_cell.angle_gamma   90.00
#
_symmetry.space_group_name_H-M   'P 1'
#
loop_
_entity.id
_entity.type
_entity.pdbx_description
1 polymer ?
#
loop_
_entity_poly.entity_id
_entity_poly.type
_entity_poly.pdbx_seq_one_letter_code
_entity_poly.pdbx_strand_id
1 'polypeptide(L)'
;MTILSDQDDLEQPVVDENLLAFDGDSDDGFDAEAEREFLLQDAETLRSHARIASLVAVECIDRFLHVAGLGWHRYDGRRFRLDLEDKAITRAVTRAIGRLAPEALGDKDLLADLVKSQTSSGLAGVVRLMSTIAGLSADAEELDANPWFLNTPTGVLDLRELERGVDWRCLTVHPHDPKYRMTRITRGGYDTAAHSEVFERFISRSLPDEGVCRYLQQTAGGLGLIGEQLEHLLPILTGAGRNGKGVLYGAVLHAVGDYGAVANPALFNVDRNATADKPNPALLGLRAVRLVFMSETAKTAELDSAKVKSLTGGDPIRARGVHSKITVEFEPSHQLVLITNHAPQLPADDPAVWERVTNVPWDVVVPPEERDPRLGRKLRTRQAADAILAWAIQGLQDYVRNGIVVPERVAAATDDYKADQDTVSNFIQERCEDGCSDRDCDGTRALHIDYRKYCRANGVLDQNILGEKDFGARLDALGYRVDRANGRRFRKGLRLLPDDNEARAEQIAAESRERIAQRYPLNSPADIERQREDEKRRELAFLDQANREAEICTCSPDERHRDVHGNGLRYSGIVHEFHRPGCPVLIEREKSLRAELDGTADSVPAQNTDNQEEN
;
A
#
# COMPACT_ATOMS: atom_id res chain seq x y z
N MET A 1 -47.69 -22.65 -61.29
CA MET A 1 -48.44 -21.38 -61.17
C MET A 1 -47.81 -20.67 -59.99
N THR A 2 -46.74 -19.87 -60.13
CA THR A 2 -46.61 -18.62 -60.92
C THR A 2 -47.76 -17.68 -60.52
N ILE A 3 -47.57 -16.49 -59.94
CA ILE A 3 -46.72 -15.33 -60.28
C ILE A 3 -46.67 -14.35 -59.06
N LEU A 4 -45.54 -13.63 -58.90
CA LEU A 4 -45.29 -12.21 -58.52
C LEU A 4 -46.46 -11.39 -57.92
N SER A 5 -46.32 -10.39 -57.06
CA SER A 5 -45.26 -9.44 -56.68
C SER A 5 -45.67 -8.79 -55.35
N ASP A 6 -44.71 -8.29 -54.58
CA ASP A 6 -44.70 -6.91 -54.03
C ASP A 6 -43.59 -6.83 -52.96
N GLN A 7 -42.45 -6.31 -53.40
CA GLN A 7 -41.47 -5.66 -52.55
C GLN A 7 -41.93 -4.22 -52.38
N ASP A 8 -42.09 -3.77 -51.14
CA ASP A 8 -41.45 -2.59 -50.55
C ASP A 8 -42.16 -2.27 -49.22
N ASP A 9 -41.43 -1.63 -48.30
CA ASP A 9 -41.83 -1.18 -46.95
C ASP A 9 -41.69 -2.17 -45.80
N LEU A 10 -40.45 -2.56 -45.49
CA LEU A 10 -40.01 -2.68 -44.08
C LEU A 10 -38.57 -2.17 -43.97
N GLU A 11 -38.44 -0.97 -43.42
CA GLU A 11 -37.20 -0.27 -43.08
C GLU A 11 -36.25 -1.19 -42.30
N GLN A 12 -35.06 -1.44 -42.87
CA GLN A 12 -33.92 -1.87 -42.07
C GLN A 12 -33.45 -0.67 -41.24
N PRO A 13 -33.04 -0.86 -39.97
CA PRO A 13 -32.38 0.20 -39.24
C PRO A 13 -31.09 0.52 -40.01
N VAL A 14 -31.03 1.72 -40.58
CA VAL A 14 -29.78 2.31 -41.05
C VAL A 14 -28.87 2.35 -39.84
N VAL A 15 -27.92 1.42 -39.79
CA VAL A 15 -26.76 1.55 -38.92
C VAL A 15 -26.04 2.78 -39.47
N ASP A 16 -26.14 3.87 -38.73
CA ASP A 16 -25.47 5.11 -39.06
C ASP A 16 -23.96 4.87 -38.95
N GLU A 17 -23.33 4.50 -40.06
CA GLU A 17 -21.88 4.33 -40.17
C GLU A 17 -21.12 5.66 -39.99
N ASN A 18 -21.80 6.78 -39.71
CA ASN A 18 -21.19 8.02 -39.23
C ASN A 18 -21.12 8.14 -37.69
N LEU A 19 -21.59 7.15 -36.92
CA LEU A 19 -21.50 7.15 -35.44
C LEU A 19 -20.23 6.49 -34.89
N LEU A 20 -19.27 6.12 -35.75
CA LEU A 20 -17.94 5.64 -35.39
C LEU A 20 -16.78 6.45 -35.99
N ALA A 21 -17.09 7.65 -36.49
CA ALA A 21 -16.09 8.69 -36.64
C ALA A 21 -16.01 9.46 -35.31
N PHE A 22 -15.16 8.98 -34.39
CA PHE A 22 -14.50 9.89 -33.45
C PHE A 22 -13.56 10.75 -34.30
N ASP A 23 -14.14 11.73 -35.00
CA ASP A 23 -13.40 12.79 -35.65
C ASP A 23 -12.60 13.53 -34.58
N GLY A 24 -11.33 13.73 -34.89
CA GLY A 24 -10.29 14.10 -33.95
C GLY A 24 -10.52 15.43 -33.23
N ASP A 25 -9.83 15.55 -32.10
CA ASP A 25 -9.27 16.78 -31.55
C ASP A 25 -9.94 18.06 -32.10
N SER A 26 -11.14 18.39 -31.61
CA SER A 26 -11.45 19.79 -31.37
C SER A 26 -10.54 20.23 -30.22
N ASP A 27 -9.34 20.68 -30.58
CA ASP A 27 -8.43 21.43 -29.74
C ASP A 27 -9.11 22.77 -29.41
N ASP A 28 -10.21 22.72 -28.65
CA ASP A 28 -10.82 23.84 -27.94
C ASP A 28 -9.94 24.18 -26.71
N GLY A 29 -8.63 24.02 -26.86
CA GLY A 29 -7.63 24.26 -25.85
C GLY A 29 -7.60 25.73 -25.47
N PHE A 30 -7.29 26.00 -24.21
CA PHE A 30 -7.03 27.35 -23.74
C PHE A 30 -5.90 27.99 -24.57
N ASP A 31 -6.24 29.01 -25.36
CA ASP A 31 -5.27 29.79 -26.13
C ASP A 31 -4.60 30.83 -25.21
N ALA A 32 -3.43 30.46 -24.71
CA ALA A 32 -2.64 31.31 -23.83
C ALA A 32 -2.22 32.63 -24.47
N GLU A 33 -2.01 32.68 -25.79
CA GLU A 33 -1.57 33.91 -26.46
C GLU A 33 -2.75 34.86 -26.65
N ALA A 34 -3.91 34.35 -27.05
CA ALA A 34 -5.13 35.14 -27.13
C ALA A 34 -5.53 35.73 -25.76
N GLU A 35 -5.41 34.95 -24.68
CA GLU A 35 -5.69 35.44 -23.32
C GLU A 35 -4.67 36.52 -22.90
N ARG A 36 -3.38 36.36 -23.21
CA ARG A 36 -2.36 37.39 -22.95
C ARG A 36 -2.71 38.69 -23.65
N GLU A 37 -3.12 38.64 -24.92
CA GLU A 37 -3.53 39.82 -25.68
C GLU A 37 -4.77 40.48 -25.07
N PHE A 38 -5.79 39.69 -24.73
CA PHE A 38 -7.00 40.17 -24.08
C PHE A 38 -6.70 40.90 -22.75
N LEU A 39 -5.84 40.33 -21.91
CA LEU A 39 -5.46 40.92 -20.62
C LEU A 39 -4.73 42.26 -20.77
N LEU A 40 -3.90 42.40 -21.80
CA LEU A 40 -3.22 43.67 -22.10
C LEU A 40 -4.23 44.75 -22.53
N GLN A 41 -5.21 44.40 -23.37
CA GLN A 41 -6.28 45.31 -23.78
C GLN A 41 -7.16 45.72 -22.59
N ASP A 42 -7.56 44.76 -21.75
CA ASP A 42 -8.39 45.03 -20.57
C ASP A 42 -7.66 45.96 -19.57
N ALA A 43 -6.35 45.77 -19.41
CA ALA A 43 -5.50 46.62 -18.58
C ALA A 43 -5.45 48.10 -19.02
N GLU A 44 -5.82 48.45 -20.26
CA GLU A 44 -5.90 49.86 -20.68
C GLU A 44 -7.08 50.58 -20.01
N THR A 45 -8.17 49.85 -19.77
CA THR A 45 -9.42 50.41 -19.24
C THR A 45 -9.56 50.25 -17.73
N LEU A 46 -8.95 49.19 -17.17
CA LEU A 46 -8.99 48.91 -15.73
C LEU A 46 -8.20 49.94 -14.91
N ARG A 47 -8.43 49.93 -13.59
CA ARG A 47 -7.72 50.74 -12.59
C ARG A 47 -7.42 49.93 -11.33
N SER A 48 -6.57 50.47 -10.47
CA SER A 48 -6.20 49.91 -9.17
C SER A 48 -5.65 48.47 -9.29
N HIS A 49 -5.94 47.63 -8.30
CA HIS A 49 -5.51 46.23 -8.25
C HIS A 49 -5.94 45.41 -9.46
N ALA A 50 -7.06 45.74 -10.12
CA ALA A 50 -7.53 45.03 -11.31
C ALA A 50 -6.59 45.25 -12.50
N ARG A 51 -6.18 46.49 -12.77
CA ARG A 51 -5.19 46.81 -13.81
C ARG A 51 -3.88 46.06 -13.58
N ILE A 52 -3.38 46.09 -12.34
CA ILE A 52 -2.14 45.41 -11.98
C ILE A 52 -2.30 43.89 -12.08
N ALA A 53 -3.44 43.32 -11.70
CA ALA A 53 -3.70 41.89 -11.84
C ALA A 53 -3.63 41.45 -13.31
N SER A 54 -4.29 42.16 -14.24
CA SER A 54 -4.24 41.83 -15.66
C SER A 54 -2.81 41.94 -16.24
N LEU A 55 -2.09 43.02 -15.94
CA LEU A 55 -0.70 43.20 -16.40
C LEU A 55 0.24 42.11 -15.88
N VAL A 56 0.11 41.73 -14.61
CA VAL A 56 0.97 40.71 -13.99
C VAL A 56 0.57 39.30 -14.43
N ALA A 57 -0.72 39.06 -14.69
CA ALA A 57 -1.24 37.78 -15.14
C ALA A 57 -0.63 37.33 -16.46
N VAL A 58 -0.40 38.27 -17.40
CA VAL A 58 0.31 38.01 -18.65
C VAL A 58 1.61 37.26 -18.36
N GLU A 59 2.48 37.73 -17.47
CA GLU A 59 3.76 37.05 -17.20
C GLU A 59 3.64 35.75 -16.39
N CYS A 60 2.45 35.45 -15.86
CA CYS A 60 2.19 34.35 -14.93
C CYS A 60 1.43 33.18 -15.57
N ILE A 61 0.71 33.39 -16.67
CA ILE A 61 0.12 32.31 -17.48
C ILE A 61 1.23 31.29 -17.82
N ASP A 62 0.88 30.00 -17.78
CA ASP A 62 1.77 28.83 -17.94
C ASP A 62 2.78 28.59 -16.80
N ARG A 63 2.87 29.50 -15.84
CA ARG A 63 3.84 29.43 -14.73
C ARG A 63 3.17 29.25 -13.37
N PHE A 64 1.94 29.71 -13.24
CA PHE A 64 1.15 29.61 -12.04
C PHE A 64 -0.26 29.13 -12.37
N LEU A 65 -0.86 28.42 -11.42
CA LEU A 65 -2.23 27.93 -11.53
C LEU A 65 -2.85 27.94 -10.13
N HIS A 66 -3.94 28.67 -9.96
CA HIS A 66 -4.75 28.64 -8.76
C HIS A 66 -5.86 27.62 -8.92
N VAL A 67 -5.92 26.69 -7.97
CA VAL A 67 -6.86 25.58 -8.05
C VAL A 67 -7.86 25.69 -6.91
N ALA A 68 -9.15 25.71 -7.23
CA ALA A 68 -10.20 25.83 -6.22
C ALA A 68 -10.09 24.74 -5.15
N GLY A 69 -10.07 25.14 -3.87
CA GLY A 69 -9.92 24.21 -2.73
C GLY A 69 -8.51 23.67 -2.47
N LEU A 70 -7.56 23.84 -3.42
CA LEU A 70 -6.17 23.37 -3.30
C LEU A 70 -5.14 24.51 -3.24
N GLY A 71 -5.47 25.70 -3.74
CA GLY A 71 -4.62 26.90 -3.69
C GLY A 71 -3.68 27.04 -4.89
N TRP A 72 -2.70 27.93 -4.75
CA TRP A 72 -1.74 28.22 -5.82
C TRP A 72 -0.74 27.11 -6.05
N HIS A 73 -0.43 26.86 -7.32
CA HIS A 73 0.61 25.97 -7.78
C HIS A 73 1.54 26.73 -8.72
N ARG A 74 2.82 26.32 -8.73
CA ARG A 74 3.85 26.86 -9.61
C ARG A 74 4.42 25.76 -10.50
N TYR A 75 4.51 26.05 -11.79
CA TYR A 75 5.18 25.20 -12.75
C TYR A 75 6.71 25.23 -12.54
N ASP A 76 7.33 24.06 -12.36
CA ASP A 76 8.78 23.93 -12.15
C ASP A 76 9.57 23.60 -13.43
N GLY A 77 8.90 23.65 -14.59
CA GLY A 77 9.42 23.24 -15.90
C GLY A 77 9.07 21.81 -16.28
N ARG A 78 8.45 21.03 -15.37
CA ARG A 78 7.99 19.66 -15.64
C ARG A 78 6.59 19.38 -15.11
N ARG A 79 6.17 20.11 -14.07
CA ARG A 79 4.89 19.91 -13.37
C ARG A 79 4.52 21.12 -12.51
N PHE A 80 3.27 21.16 -12.08
CA PHE A 80 2.77 22.10 -11.08
C PHE A 80 3.00 21.58 -9.66
N ARG A 81 3.74 22.33 -8.86
CA ARG A 81 3.93 22.07 -7.43
C ARG A 81 3.14 23.06 -6.60
N LEU A 82 2.50 22.58 -5.55
CA LEU A 82 1.80 23.43 -4.58
C LEU A 82 2.74 24.53 -4.06
N ASP A 83 2.29 25.78 -4.18
CA ASP A 83 2.95 26.97 -3.65
C ASP A 83 2.51 27.20 -2.21
N LEU A 84 3.26 26.61 -1.28
CA LEU A 84 2.95 26.68 0.14
C LEU A 84 2.92 28.14 0.62
N GLU A 85 1.78 28.54 1.18
CA GLU A 85 1.52 29.89 1.69
C GLU A 85 1.63 30.98 0.59
N ASP A 86 1.37 30.64 -0.68
CA ASP A 86 1.33 31.56 -1.81
C ASP A 86 2.64 32.38 -1.99
N LYS A 87 3.77 31.82 -1.52
CA LYS A 87 5.06 32.53 -1.45
C LYS A 87 5.65 32.80 -2.81
N ALA A 88 5.53 31.89 -3.75
CA ALA A 88 6.10 32.04 -5.08
C ALA A 88 5.25 32.99 -5.94
N ILE A 89 3.92 32.89 -5.89
CA ILE A 89 3.04 33.82 -6.60
C ILE A 89 3.19 35.24 -6.04
N THR A 90 3.19 35.42 -4.73
CA THR A 90 3.37 36.74 -4.10
C THR A 90 4.72 37.36 -4.50
N ARG A 91 5.80 36.57 -4.56
CA ARG A 91 7.10 37.06 -5.05
C ARG A 91 7.09 37.40 -6.53
N ALA A 92 6.35 36.64 -7.36
CA ALA A 92 6.21 36.94 -8.77
C ALA A 92 5.49 38.27 -8.98
N VAL A 93 4.37 38.49 -8.28
CA VAL A 93 3.62 39.75 -8.30
C VAL A 93 4.49 40.93 -7.86
N THR A 94 5.18 40.84 -6.72
CA THR A 94 6.05 41.91 -6.23
C THR A 94 7.16 42.27 -7.23
N ARG A 95 7.75 41.27 -7.90
CA ARG A 95 8.78 41.51 -8.93
C ARG A 95 8.20 42.14 -10.19
N ALA A 96 7.02 41.71 -10.62
CA ALA A 96 6.34 42.28 -11.77
C ALA A 96 5.93 43.75 -11.54
N ILE A 97 5.39 44.07 -10.35
CA ILE A 97 5.16 45.47 -9.93
C ILE A 97 6.44 46.29 -9.99
N GLY A 98 7.58 45.74 -9.54
CA GLY A 98 8.88 46.41 -9.64
C GLY A 98 9.35 46.65 -11.09
N ARG A 99 9.02 45.75 -12.03
CA ARG A 99 9.30 45.91 -13.46
C ARG A 99 8.44 46.96 -14.13
N LEU A 100 7.20 47.14 -13.68
CA LEU A 100 6.27 48.16 -14.21
C LEU A 100 6.59 49.58 -13.70
N ALA A 101 7.40 49.70 -12.64
CA ALA A 101 7.70 50.99 -12.02
C ALA A 101 8.34 52.05 -12.97
N PRO A 102 9.26 51.70 -13.90
CA PRO A 102 9.80 52.66 -14.86
C PRO A 102 8.74 53.20 -15.83
N GLU A 103 7.83 52.35 -16.32
CA GLU A 103 6.76 52.75 -17.24
C GLU A 103 5.75 53.67 -16.55
N ALA A 104 5.46 53.41 -15.28
CA ALA A 104 4.57 54.22 -14.47
C ALA A 104 5.08 55.65 -14.22
N LEU A 105 6.35 55.95 -14.42
CA LEU A 105 6.84 57.33 -14.35
C LEU A 105 6.21 58.23 -15.44
N GLY A 106 5.81 57.63 -16.56
CA GLY A 106 5.13 58.31 -17.66
C GLY A 106 3.60 58.29 -17.59
N ASP A 107 3.00 57.38 -16.81
CA ASP A 107 1.55 57.23 -16.65
C ASP A 107 1.14 57.44 -15.18
N LYS A 108 0.51 58.59 -14.91
CA LYS A 108 0.05 58.96 -13.55
C LYS A 108 -0.98 57.99 -12.97
N ASP A 109 -1.84 57.43 -13.82
CA ASP A 109 -2.86 56.47 -13.38
C ASP A 109 -2.19 55.15 -13.00
N LEU A 110 -1.26 54.67 -13.85
CA LEU A 110 -0.49 53.46 -13.55
C LEU A 110 0.36 53.62 -12.27
N LEU A 111 0.96 54.78 -12.05
CA LEU A 111 1.71 55.06 -10.81
C LEU A 111 0.82 54.98 -9.57
N ALA A 112 -0.38 55.56 -9.63
CA ALA A 112 -1.34 55.49 -8.53
C ALA A 112 -1.78 54.04 -8.26
N ASP A 113 -1.95 53.24 -9.31
CA ASP A 113 -2.33 51.84 -9.22
C ASP A 113 -1.21 50.96 -8.62
N LEU A 114 0.06 51.19 -9.01
CA LEU A 114 1.22 50.50 -8.44
C LEU A 114 1.38 50.83 -6.95
N VAL A 115 1.28 52.10 -6.55
CA VAL A 115 1.40 52.51 -5.15
C VAL A 115 0.34 51.83 -4.28
N LYS A 116 -0.92 51.75 -4.77
CA LYS A 116 -2.00 51.03 -4.06
C LYS A 116 -1.77 49.52 -3.97
N SER A 117 -0.99 48.95 -4.89
CA SER A 117 -0.74 47.51 -4.98
C SER A 117 0.47 47.03 -4.18
N GLN A 118 1.31 47.95 -3.67
CA GLN A 118 2.53 47.63 -2.93
C GLN A 118 2.33 47.35 -1.43
N THR A 119 1.13 47.60 -0.89
CA THR A 119 0.80 47.26 0.49
C THR A 119 0.53 45.76 0.63
N SER A 120 0.62 45.20 1.85
CA SER A 120 0.30 43.79 2.08
C SER A 120 -1.13 43.42 1.65
N SER A 121 -2.10 44.31 1.90
CA SER A 121 -3.48 44.12 1.45
C SER A 121 -3.64 44.31 -0.05
N GLY A 122 -2.87 45.21 -0.68
CA GLY A 122 -2.84 45.40 -2.13
C GLY A 122 -2.29 44.18 -2.86
N LEU A 123 -1.16 43.64 -2.40
CA LEU A 123 -0.58 42.41 -2.95
C LEU A 123 -1.55 41.23 -2.83
N ALA A 124 -2.18 41.05 -1.67
CA ALA A 124 -3.19 40.02 -1.48
C ALA A 124 -4.40 40.21 -2.39
N GLY A 125 -4.82 41.46 -2.62
CA GLY A 125 -5.89 41.82 -3.55
C GLY A 125 -5.57 41.45 -5.00
N VAL A 126 -4.36 41.79 -5.46
CA VAL A 126 -3.87 41.43 -6.81
C VAL A 126 -3.83 39.92 -7.00
N VAL A 127 -3.21 39.18 -6.07
CA VAL A 127 -3.14 37.70 -6.12
C VAL A 127 -4.54 37.09 -6.17
N ARG A 128 -5.50 37.61 -5.38
CA ARG A 128 -6.88 37.14 -5.39
C ARG A 128 -7.61 37.42 -6.72
N LEU A 129 -7.34 38.54 -7.37
CA LEU A 129 -7.94 38.82 -8.68
C LEU A 129 -7.32 37.92 -9.76
N MET A 130 -6.01 37.67 -9.68
CA MET A 130 -5.35 36.75 -10.60
C MET A 130 -5.90 35.33 -10.54
N SER A 131 -6.42 34.88 -9.39
CA SER A 131 -7.00 33.53 -9.28
C SER A 131 -8.30 33.34 -10.06
N THR A 132 -8.88 34.41 -10.63
CA THR A 132 -10.11 34.35 -11.44
C THR A 132 -9.87 34.51 -12.93
N ILE A 133 -8.61 34.70 -13.36
CA ILE A 133 -8.23 34.92 -14.76
C ILE A 133 -8.10 33.57 -15.48
N ALA A 134 -8.55 33.49 -16.73
CA ALA A 134 -8.42 32.28 -17.53
C ALA A 134 -6.93 31.95 -17.75
N GLY A 135 -6.57 30.66 -17.75
CA GLY A 135 -5.17 30.22 -17.78
C GLY A 135 -4.42 30.29 -16.45
N LEU A 136 -4.96 31.02 -15.46
CA LEU A 136 -4.47 31.05 -14.08
C LEU A 136 -5.43 30.38 -13.10
N SER A 137 -6.67 30.11 -13.50
CA SER A 137 -7.68 29.43 -12.70
C SER A 137 -7.95 28.03 -13.21
N ALA A 138 -8.17 27.09 -12.30
CA ALA A 138 -8.57 25.72 -12.59
C ALA A 138 -9.39 25.11 -11.44
N ASP A 139 -10.19 24.11 -11.77
CA ASP A 139 -10.81 23.20 -10.82
C ASP A 139 -9.88 22.02 -10.48
N ALA A 140 -10.18 21.35 -9.38
CA ALA A 140 -9.33 20.27 -8.87
C ALA A 140 -9.25 19.06 -9.82
N GLU A 141 -10.31 18.82 -10.59
CA GLU A 141 -10.42 17.73 -11.57
C GLU A 141 -9.56 17.97 -12.81
N GLU A 142 -9.22 19.22 -13.12
CA GLU A 142 -8.36 19.57 -14.26
C GLU A 142 -6.87 19.30 -13.97
N LEU A 143 -6.50 19.04 -12.71
CA LEU A 143 -5.15 18.61 -12.35
C LEU A 143 -5.00 17.11 -12.54
N ASP A 144 -3.92 16.70 -13.22
CA ASP A 144 -3.63 15.29 -13.50
C ASP A 144 -4.80 14.56 -14.22
N ALA A 145 -5.60 15.30 -15.00
CA ALA A 145 -6.87 14.85 -15.59
C ALA A 145 -6.74 13.66 -16.56
N ASN A 146 -5.57 13.46 -17.16
CA ASN A 146 -5.32 12.33 -18.05
C ASN A 146 -4.67 11.16 -17.27
N PRO A 147 -5.42 10.09 -16.96
CA PRO A 147 -4.92 8.99 -16.14
C PRO A 147 -3.82 8.18 -16.83
N TRP A 148 -3.72 8.25 -18.16
CA TRP A 148 -2.76 7.50 -18.96
C TRP A 148 -1.47 8.25 -19.28
N PHE A 149 -1.44 9.56 -19.05
CA PHE A 149 -0.20 10.32 -19.15
C PHE A 149 0.69 10.04 -17.95
N LEU A 150 1.92 9.57 -18.19
CA LEU A 150 2.91 9.35 -17.15
C LEU A 150 4.03 10.37 -17.28
N ASN A 151 4.12 11.29 -16.31
CA ASN A 151 5.18 12.29 -16.29
C ASN A 151 6.48 11.69 -15.77
N THR A 152 7.54 11.76 -16.56
CA THR A 152 8.87 11.23 -16.19
C THR A 152 9.96 12.29 -16.38
N PRO A 153 11.15 12.16 -15.76
CA PRO A 153 12.25 13.11 -15.98
C PRO A 153 12.71 13.29 -17.43
N THR A 154 12.34 12.40 -18.35
CA THR A 154 12.67 12.43 -19.78
C THR A 154 11.56 13.01 -20.65
N GLY A 155 10.34 13.17 -20.11
CA GLY A 155 9.17 13.68 -20.81
C GLY A 155 7.89 12.98 -20.33
N VAL A 156 6.78 13.28 -21.00
CA VAL A 156 5.47 12.70 -20.70
C VAL A 156 5.19 11.56 -21.67
N LEU A 157 4.93 10.36 -21.15
CA LEU A 157 4.53 9.20 -21.95
C LEU A 157 3.00 9.13 -22.05
N ASP A 158 2.44 8.80 -23.22
CA ASP A 158 1.06 8.31 -23.31
C ASP A 158 1.04 6.78 -23.23
N LEU A 159 0.60 6.26 -22.10
CA LEU A 159 0.56 4.81 -21.88
C LEU A 159 -0.57 4.11 -22.66
N ARG A 160 -1.55 4.85 -23.22
CA ARG A 160 -2.62 4.28 -24.07
C ARG A 160 -2.09 3.68 -25.37
N GLU A 161 -0.90 4.10 -25.80
CA GLU A 161 -0.25 3.50 -26.96
C GLU A 161 -0.03 1.99 -26.79
N LEU A 162 0.14 1.50 -25.56
CA LEU A 162 0.26 0.07 -25.27
C LEU A 162 -1.03 -0.69 -25.65
N GLU A 163 -2.20 -0.11 -25.41
CA GLU A 163 -3.50 -0.70 -25.80
C GLU A 163 -3.66 -0.78 -27.31
N ARG A 164 -3.05 0.15 -28.04
CA ARG A 164 -2.99 0.17 -29.50
C ARG A 164 -1.94 -0.81 -30.07
N GLY A 165 -1.27 -1.56 -29.20
CA GLY A 165 -0.28 -2.57 -29.56
C GLY A 165 1.14 -2.05 -29.78
N VAL A 166 1.41 -0.77 -29.44
CA VAL A 166 2.77 -0.21 -29.53
C VAL A 166 3.68 -0.93 -28.53
N ASP A 167 4.91 -1.24 -28.95
CA ASP A 167 5.87 -1.83 -28.03
C ASP A 167 6.29 -0.81 -26.97
N TRP A 168 6.46 -1.24 -25.71
CA TRP A 168 6.83 -0.33 -24.63
C TRP A 168 8.15 0.39 -24.87
N ARG A 169 9.01 -0.11 -25.77
CA ARG A 169 10.27 0.53 -26.18
C ARG A 169 10.11 1.63 -27.24
N CYS A 170 8.90 1.79 -27.77
CA CYS A 170 8.59 2.70 -28.86
C CYS A 170 7.52 3.72 -28.48
N LEU A 171 7.27 3.90 -27.19
CA LEU A 171 6.29 4.87 -26.71
C LEU A 171 6.71 6.29 -27.07
N THR A 172 5.74 7.09 -27.50
CA THR A 172 5.98 8.51 -27.75
C THR A 172 6.31 9.24 -26.45
N VAL A 173 7.40 10.04 -26.50
CA VAL A 173 7.80 10.91 -25.41
C VAL A 173 7.44 12.34 -25.78
N HIS A 174 6.37 12.87 -25.20
CA HIS A 174 5.99 14.27 -25.36
C HIS A 174 6.89 15.17 -24.51
N PRO A 175 7.21 16.39 -24.97
CA PRO A 175 7.88 17.38 -24.13
C PRO A 175 7.01 17.72 -22.92
N HIS A 176 7.65 18.13 -21.83
CA HIS A 176 6.92 18.71 -20.70
C HIS A 176 6.21 19.98 -21.13
N ASP A 177 4.92 20.05 -20.83
CA ASP A 177 4.07 21.17 -21.19
C ASP A 177 3.12 21.49 -20.02
N PRO A 178 3.02 22.77 -19.58
CA PRO A 178 2.08 23.17 -18.53
C PRO A 178 0.61 22.88 -18.89
N LYS A 179 0.25 22.77 -20.18
CA LYS A 179 -1.13 22.44 -20.58
C LYS A 179 -1.63 21.10 -20.02
N TYR A 180 -0.73 20.16 -19.75
CA TYR A 180 -1.09 18.86 -19.17
C TYR A 180 -1.47 18.94 -17.68
N ARG A 181 -1.22 20.08 -17.02
CA ARG A 181 -1.57 20.36 -15.61
C ARG A 181 -1.19 19.23 -14.64
N MET A 182 -0.09 18.53 -14.94
CA MET A 182 0.38 17.41 -14.12
C MET A 182 1.04 17.95 -12.85
N THR A 183 0.75 17.32 -11.71
CA THR A 183 1.35 17.65 -10.41
C THR A 183 2.36 16.61 -9.93
N ARG A 184 2.36 15.43 -10.56
CA ARG A 184 3.22 14.29 -10.21
C ARG A 184 4.29 14.05 -11.26
N ILE A 185 5.36 13.36 -10.86
CA ILE A 185 6.46 12.91 -11.73
C ILE A 185 7.12 11.69 -11.11
N THR A 186 7.60 10.76 -11.95
CA THR A 186 8.47 9.67 -11.52
C THR A 186 9.88 10.16 -11.17
N ARG A 187 10.67 9.33 -10.48
CA ARG A 187 12.12 9.55 -10.37
C ARG A 187 12.90 8.80 -11.44
N GLY A 188 12.43 7.62 -11.83
CA GLY A 188 12.97 6.90 -12.98
C GLY A 188 12.59 7.63 -14.27
N GLY A 189 13.54 7.80 -15.18
CA GLY A 189 13.30 8.23 -16.54
C GLY A 189 12.85 7.07 -17.41
N TYR A 190 12.18 7.40 -18.52
CA TYR A 190 11.94 6.44 -19.58
C TYR A 190 13.23 6.22 -20.37
N ASP A 191 13.87 5.08 -20.15
CA ASP A 191 15.07 4.63 -20.85
C ASP A 191 14.92 3.14 -21.19
N THR A 192 14.81 2.85 -22.49
CA THR A 192 14.57 1.51 -23.02
C THR A 192 15.79 0.59 -22.90
N ALA A 193 16.96 1.16 -22.64
CA ALA A 193 18.21 0.44 -22.41
C ALA A 193 18.60 0.40 -20.92
N ALA A 194 17.73 0.86 -20.02
CA ALA A 194 18.00 0.84 -18.60
C ALA A 194 18.06 -0.61 -18.08
N HIS A 195 19.19 -0.95 -17.47
CA HIS A 195 19.43 -2.25 -16.85
C HIS A 195 19.99 -2.06 -15.45
N SER A 196 19.58 -2.94 -14.53
CA SER A 196 20.08 -2.95 -13.16
C SER A 196 20.24 -4.37 -12.66
N GLU A 197 21.46 -4.89 -12.79
CA GLU A 197 21.81 -6.24 -12.31
C GLU A 197 21.49 -6.44 -10.83
N VAL A 198 21.60 -5.37 -10.02
CA VAL A 198 21.26 -5.41 -8.59
C VAL A 198 19.75 -5.63 -8.38
N PHE A 199 18.91 -4.96 -9.17
CA PHE A 199 17.45 -5.12 -9.09
C PHE A 199 17.00 -6.48 -9.64
N GLU A 200 17.52 -6.87 -10.80
CA GLU A 200 17.21 -8.14 -11.46
C GLU A 200 17.56 -9.34 -10.55
N ARG A 201 18.76 -9.33 -9.96
CA ARG A 201 19.20 -10.36 -9.00
C ARG A 201 18.39 -10.34 -7.71
N PHE A 202 17.98 -9.16 -7.25
CA PHE A 202 17.14 -9.04 -6.06
C PHE A 202 15.76 -9.64 -6.28
N ILE A 203 15.08 -9.26 -7.36
CA ILE A 203 13.74 -9.77 -7.70
C ILE A 203 13.75 -11.27 -7.91
N SER A 204 14.66 -11.80 -8.76
CA SER A 204 14.72 -13.24 -9.05
C SER A 204 15.01 -14.07 -7.81
N ARG A 205 15.77 -13.51 -6.86
CA ARG A 205 16.04 -14.17 -5.59
C ARG A 205 14.86 -14.10 -4.62
N SER A 206 14.23 -12.93 -4.48
CA SER A 206 13.11 -12.75 -3.55
C SER A 206 11.84 -13.44 -4.02
N LEU A 207 11.64 -13.55 -5.33
CA LEU A 207 10.50 -14.19 -5.99
C LEU A 207 10.99 -15.08 -7.14
N PRO A 208 11.51 -16.29 -6.83
CA PRO A 208 12.06 -17.20 -7.84
C PRO A 208 10.99 -17.83 -8.74
N ASP A 209 9.73 -17.81 -8.30
CA ASP A 209 8.59 -18.20 -9.11
C ASP A 209 8.27 -17.09 -10.12
N GLU A 210 8.56 -17.34 -11.39
CA GLU A 210 8.36 -16.38 -12.48
C GLU A 210 6.90 -15.94 -12.61
N GLY A 211 5.94 -16.83 -12.32
CA GLY A 211 4.52 -16.49 -12.34
C GLY A 211 4.14 -15.49 -11.26
N VAL A 212 4.65 -15.68 -10.04
CA VAL A 212 4.47 -14.72 -8.93
C VAL A 212 5.17 -13.40 -9.22
N CYS A 213 6.38 -13.44 -9.79
CA CYS A 213 7.10 -12.23 -10.19
C CYS A 213 6.33 -11.45 -11.26
N ARG A 214 5.82 -12.14 -12.30
CA ARG A 214 4.99 -11.54 -13.35
C ARG A 214 3.72 -10.92 -12.78
N TYR A 215 3.01 -11.63 -11.90
CA TYR A 215 1.82 -11.11 -11.24
C TYR A 215 2.09 -9.82 -10.47
N LEU A 216 3.20 -9.78 -9.72
CA LEU A 216 3.60 -8.57 -8.99
C LEU A 216 4.03 -7.43 -9.92
N GLN A 217 4.66 -7.77 -11.05
CA GLN A 217 5.02 -6.83 -12.09
C GLN A 217 3.79 -6.21 -12.77
N GLN A 218 2.77 -7.01 -13.09
CA GLN A 218 1.51 -6.52 -13.63
C GLN A 218 0.78 -5.61 -12.62
N THR A 219 0.65 -6.06 -11.37
CA THR A 219 -0.15 -5.38 -10.33
C THR A 219 0.58 -4.19 -9.71
N ALA A 220 1.58 -4.43 -8.87
CA ALA A 220 2.29 -3.39 -8.13
C ALA A 220 3.23 -2.55 -9.01
N GLY A 221 3.59 -3.04 -10.20
CA GLY A 221 4.31 -2.29 -11.23
C GLY A 221 3.35 -1.62 -12.20
N GLY A 222 2.79 -2.38 -13.13
CA GLY A 222 2.05 -1.92 -14.30
C GLY A 222 0.79 -1.11 -13.96
N LEU A 223 -0.17 -1.72 -13.26
CA LEU A 223 -1.40 -1.01 -12.84
C LEU A 223 -1.06 0.21 -11.96
N GLY A 224 0.00 0.11 -11.14
CA GLY A 224 0.51 1.22 -10.33
C GLY A 224 1.07 2.42 -11.12
N LEU A 225 1.14 2.36 -12.45
CA LEU A 225 1.48 3.49 -13.32
C LEU A 225 0.27 4.21 -13.92
N ILE A 226 -0.93 3.63 -13.81
CA ILE A 226 -2.16 4.18 -14.38
C ILE A 226 -2.94 4.96 -13.33
N GLY A 227 -3.50 6.10 -13.73
CA GLY A 227 -4.25 7.03 -12.86
C GLY A 227 -5.73 6.76 -12.75
N GLU A 228 -6.18 5.56 -13.13
CA GLU A 228 -7.57 5.10 -13.08
C GLU A 228 -7.62 3.65 -12.58
N GLN A 229 -8.73 3.27 -11.98
CA GLN A 229 -8.92 1.92 -11.45
C GLN A 229 -9.33 0.96 -12.56
N LEU A 230 -8.39 0.14 -13.03
CA LEU A 230 -8.65 -0.88 -14.06
C LEU A 230 -9.15 -2.22 -13.47
N GLU A 231 -8.68 -2.57 -12.28
CA GLU A 231 -8.96 -3.86 -11.63
C GLU A 231 -9.34 -3.64 -10.17
N HIS A 232 -10.41 -4.25 -9.68
CA HIS A 232 -10.77 -4.17 -8.25
C HIS A 232 -9.91 -5.13 -7.42
N LEU A 233 -8.65 -4.77 -7.18
CA LEU A 233 -7.65 -5.69 -6.62
C LEU A 233 -6.88 -5.11 -5.42
N LEU A 234 -6.67 -5.95 -4.40
CA LEU A 234 -5.81 -5.75 -3.25
C LEU A 234 -4.86 -6.95 -3.11
N PRO A 235 -3.64 -6.87 -3.69
CA PRO A 235 -2.57 -7.82 -3.41
C PRO A 235 -2.05 -7.64 -1.97
N ILE A 236 -2.04 -8.73 -1.21
CA ILE A 236 -1.51 -8.82 0.15
C ILE A 236 -0.21 -9.63 0.10
N LEU A 237 0.92 -8.96 0.26
CA LEU A 237 2.24 -9.60 0.29
C LEU A 237 2.52 -10.10 1.71
N THR A 238 2.45 -11.41 1.92
CA THR A 238 2.62 -12.08 3.23
C THR A 238 4.00 -12.73 3.36
N GLY A 239 4.46 -13.01 4.58
CA GLY A 239 5.68 -13.82 4.82
C GLY A 239 6.48 -13.37 6.06
N ALA A 240 7.30 -14.27 6.60
CA ALA A 240 7.90 -14.20 7.96
C ALA A 240 8.96 -13.09 8.22
N GLY A 241 8.98 -12.01 7.42
CA GLY A 241 9.98 -10.95 7.47
C GLY A 241 11.33 -11.39 6.88
N ARG A 242 12.26 -10.44 6.74
CA ARG A 242 13.64 -10.69 6.23
C ARG A 242 13.70 -11.36 4.84
N ASN A 243 12.64 -11.20 4.05
CA ASN A 243 12.48 -11.77 2.71
C ASN A 243 12.64 -10.75 1.58
N GLY A 244 12.78 -9.45 1.91
CA GLY A 244 13.01 -8.38 0.94
C GLY A 244 11.77 -7.57 0.59
N LYS A 245 10.56 -7.87 1.12
CA LYS A 245 9.34 -7.08 0.87
C LYS A 245 9.58 -5.58 1.08
N GLY A 246 10.25 -5.28 2.20
CA GLY A 246 10.67 -3.94 2.60
C GLY A 246 11.53 -3.21 1.56
N VAL A 247 12.44 -3.95 0.96
CA VAL A 247 13.40 -3.46 -0.02
C VAL A 247 12.72 -3.23 -1.37
N LEU A 248 11.86 -4.15 -1.80
CA LEU A 248 11.12 -4.00 -3.06
C LEU A 248 10.22 -2.78 -3.04
N TYR A 249 9.32 -2.68 -2.05
CA TYR A 249 8.37 -1.56 -2.01
C TYR A 249 9.12 -0.23 -1.95
N GLY A 250 10.23 -0.17 -1.18
CA GLY A 250 11.04 1.03 -1.04
C GLY A 250 11.82 1.40 -2.29
N ALA A 251 12.08 0.45 -3.19
CA ALA A 251 12.70 0.66 -4.49
C ALA A 251 11.67 1.09 -5.55
N VAL A 252 10.52 0.42 -5.61
CA VAL A 252 9.41 0.78 -6.52
C VAL A 252 8.87 2.17 -6.20
N LEU A 253 8.56 2.48 -4.93
CA LEU A 253 8.15 3.83 -4.50
C LEU A 253 9.18 4.90 -4.85
N HIS A 254 10.47 4.54 -4.79
CA HIS A 254 11.51 5.49 -5.18
C HIS A 254 11.40 5.78 -6.69
N ALA A 255 11.33 4.74 -7.52
CA ALA A 255 11.28 4.83 -8.98
C ALA A 255 10.03 5.59 -9.48
N VAL A 256 8.83 5.26 -8.98
CA VAL A 256 7.58 5.92 -9.38
C VAL A 256 7.43 7.34 -8.80
N GLY A 257 8.32 7.75 -7.91
CA GLY A 257 8.41 9.13 -7.45
C GLY A 257 7.17 9.62 -6.73
N ASP A 258 6.60 10.73 -7.19
CA ASP A 258 5.48 11.39 -6.52
C ASP A 258 4.13 10.73 -6.82
N TYR A 259 4.11 9.73 -7.72
CA TYR A 259 2.99 8.83 -7.92
C TYR A 259 2.89 7.71 -6.88
N GLY A 260 3.93 7.54 -6.05
CA GLY A 260 3.95 6.53 -5.00
C GLY A 260 3.66 7.12 -3.61
N ALA A 261 2.83 6.47 -2.81
CA ALA A 261 2.62 6.83 -1.41
C ALA A 261 2.66 5.61 -0.47
N VAL A 262 2.92 5.89 0.80
CA VAL A 262 2.70 4.94 1.89
C VAL A 262 1.50 5.41 2.69
N ALA A 263 0.47 4.59 2.77
CA ALA A 263 -0.70 4.85 3.57
C ALA A 263 -0.59 4.23 4.97
N ASN A 264 -1.17 4.89 5.96
CA ASN A 264 -1.33 4.32 7.29
C ASN A 264 -2.46 3.27 7.24
N PRO A 265 -2.26 2.05 7.80
CA PRO A 265 -3.31 1.04 7.91
C PRO A 265 -4.60 1.55 8.56
N ALA A 266 -4.53 2.59 9.39
CA ALA A 266 -5.70 3.27 9.93
C ALA A 266 -6.70 3.77 8.88
N LEU A 267 -6.32 3.91 7.60
CA LEU A 267 -7.26 4.14 6.52
C LEU A 267 -8.33 3.03 6.44
N PHE A 268 -7.99 1.78 6.76
CA PHE A 268 -8.86 0.60 6.73
C PHE A 268 -9.52 0.28 8.09
N ASN A 269 -9.14 0.97 9.16
CA ASN A 269 -9.72 0.73 10.48
C ASN A 269 -11.18 1.19 10.55
N VAL A 270 -12.02 0.44 11.24
CA VAL A 270 -13.40 0.82 11.56
C VAL A 270 -13.40 2.08 12.43
N ASP A 271 -13.65 3.25 11.83
CA ASP A 271 -13.82 4.50 12.59
C ASP A 271 -15.29 4.70 12.93
N ARG A 272 -15.70 4.21 14.11
CA ARG A 272 -17.08 4.31 14.61
C ARG A 272 -17.53 5.76 14.87
N ASN A 273 -16.61 6.73 14.81
CA ASN A 273 -16.87 8.16 15.02
C ASN A 273 -16.69 8.99 13.75
N ALA A 274 -16.48 8.38 12.58
CA ALA A 274 -16.38 9.11 11.32
C ALA A 274 -17.75 9.70 10.93
N THR A 275 -17.85 11.03 10.96
CA THR A 275 -18.95 11.75 10.30
C THR A 275 -18.47 12.21 8.93
N ALA A 276 -19.36 12.20 7.93
CA ALA A 276 -19.05 12.57 6.54
C ALA A 276 -18.40 13.96 6.39
N ASP A 277 -18.62 14.85 7.36
CA ASP A 277 -18.10 16.23 7.34
C ASP A 277 -16.70 16.39 7.96
N LYS A 278 -16.06 15.36 8.54
CA LYS A 278 -14.73 15.55 9.15
C LYS A 278 -13.63 15.74 8.10
N PRO A 279 -12.65 16.64 8.32
CA PRO A 279 -11.47 16.73 7.47
C PRO A 279 -10.74 15.38 7.39
N ASN A 280 -10.44 14.93 6.18
CA ASN A 280 -9.71 13.69 5.92
C ASN A 280 -8.54 13.95 4.97
N PRO A 281 -7.45 14.57 5.47
CA PRO A 281 -6.28 14.87 4.66
C PRO A 281 -5.57 13.60 4.15
N ALA A 282 -5.73 12.46 4.82
CA ALA A 282 -5.13 11.21 4.40
C ALA A 282 -5.78 10.68 3.10
N LEU A 283 -7.12 10.73 3.00
CA LEU A 283 -7.83 10.42 1.75
C LEU A 283 -7.51 11.45 0.66
N LEU A 284 -7.52 12.76 0.98
CA LEU A 284 -7.17 13.79 -0.01
C LEU A 284 -5.75 13.60 -0.58
N GLY A 285 -4.83 13.08 0.24
CA GLY A 285 -3.46 12.76 -0.16
C GLY A 285 -3.35 11.64 -1.21
N LEU A 286 -4.40 10.85 -1.41
CA LEU A 286 -4.46 9.81 -2.45
C LEU A 286 -4.70 10.38 -3.85
N ARG A 287 -5.15 11.64 -3.97
CA ARG A 287 -5.41 12.27 -5.26
C ARG A 287 -4.13 12.31 -6.12
N ALA A 288 -4.26 11.81 -7.35
CA ALA A 288 -3.18 11.68 -8.34
C ALA A 288 -2.01 10.77 -7.94
N VAL A 289 -2.10 10.07 -6.81
CA VAL A 289 -1.19 8.96 -6.47
C VAL A 289 -1.66 7.74 -7.25
N ARG A 290 -0.73 6.93 -7.78
CA ARG A 290 -1.04 5.76 -8.61
C ARG A 290 -0.66 4.43 -7.98
N LEU A 291 0.25 4.45 -7.01
CA LEU A 291 0.63 3.26 -6.26
C LEU A 291 0.69 3.56 -4.78
N VAL A 292 -0.09 2.82 -4.00
CA VAL A 292 -0.17 3.01 -2.55
C VAL A 292 0.21 1.71 -1.86
N PHE A 293 1.33 1.74 -1.15
CA PHE A 293 1.71 0.65 -0.25
C PHE A 293 1.17 0.90 1.14
N MET A 294 0.66 -0.16 1.75
CA MET A 294 0.26 -0.16 3.15
C MET A 294 1.16 -1.12 3.90
N SER A 295 1.65 -0.70 5.06
CA SER A 295 2.48 -1.55 5.91
C SER A 295 1.78 -1.73 7.23
N GLU A 296 1.31 -2.94 7.49
CA GLU A 296 0.66 -3.29 8.75
C GLU A 296 1.62 -3.96 9.72
N THR A 297 1.59 -3.54 10.99
CA THR A 297 2.48 -4.04 12.04
C THR A 297 1.76 -4.83 13.13
N ALA A 298 0.43 -4.87 13.15
CA ALA A 298 -0.34 -5.58 14.18
C ALA A 298 -0.71 -7.01 13.75
N LYS A 299 -0.36 -8.00 14.57
CA LYS A 299 -0.71 -9.43 14.36
C LYS A 299 -2.22 -9.71 14.29
N THR A 300 -3.05 -8.77 14.73
CA THR A 300 -4.52 -8.91 14.87
C THR A 300 -5.28 -7.84 14.10
N ALA A 301 -4.67 -7.30 13.04
CA ALA A 301 -5.33 -6.30 12.20
C ALA A 301 -6.55 -6.90 11.49
N GLU A 302 -7.63 -6.14 11.47
CA GLU A 302 -8.89 -6.48 10.79
C GLU A 302 -9.11 -5.45 9.68
N LEU A 303 -9.37 -5.93 8.47
CA LEU A 303 -9.73 -5.06 7.35
C LEU A 303 -11.25 -4.89 7.30
N ASP A 304 -11.70 -3.64 7.29
CA ASP A 304 -13.10 -3.30 7.08
C ASP A 304 -13.50 -3.61 5.62
N SER A 305 -14.43 -4.56 5.44
CA SER A 305 -14.90 -5.01 4.13
C SER A 305 -15.48 -3.87 3.28
N ALA A 306 -16.17 -2.91 3.90
CA ALA A 306 -16.74 -1.77 3.20
C ALA A 306 -15.64 -0.86 2.68
N LYS A 307 -14.58 -0.65 3.48
CA LYS A 307 -13.43 0.16 3.07
C LYS A 307 -12.57 -0.51 2.02
N VAL A 308 -12.39 -1.83 2.08
CA VAL A 308 -11.73 -2.57 0.99
C VAL A 308 -12.50 -2.36 -0.31
N LYS A 309 -13.82 -2.53 -0.30
CA LYS A 309 -14.66 -2.30 -1.49
C LYS A 309 -14.60 -0.87 -2.00
N SER A 310 -14.64 0.14 -1.11
CA SER A 310 -14.61 1.55 -1.52
C SER A 310 -13.24 1.99 -2.04
N LEU A 311 -12.14 1.51 -1.43
CA LEU A 311 -10.79 1.96 -1.78
C LEU A 311 -10.18 1.20 -2.96
N THR A 312 -10.64 -0.02 -3.23
CA THR A 312 -10.27 -0.79 -4.44
C THR A 312 -11.30 -0.67 -5.56
N GLY A 313 -12.46 -0.06 -5.28
CA GLY A 313 -13.48 0.22 -6.27
C GLY A 313 -13.18 1.47 -7.09
N GLY A 314 -14.10 1.81 -7.98
CA GLY A 314 -14.06 3.02 -8.82
C GLY A 314 -15.04 4.11 -8.39
N ASP A 315 -15.60 4.06 -7.17
CA ASP A 315 -16.54 5.09 -6.72
C ASP A 315 -15.80 6.39 -6.33
N PRO A 316 -16.34 7.58 -6.64
CA PRO A 316 -15.73 8.85 -6.30
C PRO A 316 -15.42 9.02 -4.81
N ILE A 317 -14.22 9.49 -4.50
CA ILE A 317 -13.76 9.76 -3.13
C ILE A 317 -13.98 11.23 -2.81
N ARG A 318 -14.73 11.50 -1.74
CA ARG A 318 -14.93 12.85 -1.20
C ARG A 318 -14.00 13.08 -0.02
N ALA A 319 -13.13 14.10 -0.13
CA ALA A 319 -12.15 14.41 0.90
C ALA A 319 -11.97 15.91 1.11
N ARG A 320 -11.59 16.30 2.33
CA ARG A 320 -11.38 17.69 2.72
C ARG A 320 -10.07 17.87 3.48
N GLY A 321 -9.27 18.85 3.05
CA GLY A 321 -8.01 19.21 3.71
C GLY A 321 -8.24 19.89 5.06
N VAL A 322 -7.21 19.87 5.91
CA VAL A 322 -7.22 20.60 7.18
C VAL A 322 -7.32 22.10 6.89
N HIS A 323 -8.26 22.80 7.53
CA HIS A 323 -8.58 24.22 7.30
C HIS A 323 -9.20 24.57 5.94
N SER A 324 -9.50 23.60 5.08
CA SER A 324 -10.29 23.85 3.87
C SER A 324 -11.79 23.94 4.20
N LYS A 325 -12.47 24.91 3.58
CA LYS A 325 -13.94 25.00 3.58
C LYS A 325 -14.57 24.23 2.42
N ILE A 326 -13.76 23.77 1.47
CA ILE A 326 -14.20 23.11 0.24
C ILE A 326 -13.83 21.64 0.33
N THR A 327 -14.83 20.78 0.14
CA THR A 327 -14.64 19.34 -0.07
C THR A 327 -14.36 19.12 -1.55
N VAL A 328 -13.31 18.36 -1.85
CA VAL A 328 -12.95 17.95 -3.20
C VAL A 328 -13.45 16.53 -3.40
N GLU A 329 -13.98 16.28 -4.58
CA GLU A 329 -14.40 14.97 -5.06
C GLU A 329 -13.45 14.56 -6.20
N PHE A 330 -13.01 13.31 -6.22
CA PHE A 330 -12.09 12.82 -7.25
C PHE A 330 -12.21 11.30 -7.39
N GLU A 331 -11.92 10.80 -8.59
CA GLU A 331 -11.92 9.37 -8.88
C GLU A 331 -10.71 8.65 -8.26
N PRO A 332 -10.85 7.41 -7.78
CA PRO A 332 -9.72 6.60 -7.32
C PRO A 332 -8.69 6.40 -8.44
N SER A 333 -7.46 6.89 -8.20
CA SER A 333 -6.38 6.82 -9.19
C SER A 333 -5.30 5.78 -8.87
N HIS A 334 -5.49 4.93 -7.85
CA HIS A 334 -4.39 4.23 -7.18
C HIS A 334 -4.57 2.70 -7.08
N GLN A 335 -3.55 1.96 -7.48
CA GLN A 335 -3.40 0.55 -7.12
C GLN A 335 -2.94 0.42 -5.65
N LEU A 336 -3.71 -0.28 -4.85
CA LEU A 336 -3.37 -0.60 -3.46
C LEU A 336 -2.58 -1.89 -3.35
N VAL A 337 -1.59 -1.92 -2.46
CA VAL A 337 -0.84 -3.13 -2.12
C VAL A 337 -0.62 -3.18 -0.62
N LEU A 338 -1.05 -4.25 0.04
CA LEU A 338 -0.84 -4.46 1.47
C LEU A 338 0.42 -5.30 1.69
N ILE A 339 1.29 -4.85 2.57
CA ILE A 339 2.49 -5.57 3.01
C ILE A 339 2.31 -5.90 4.49
N THR A 340 2.37 -7.19 4.79
CA THR A 340 2.25 -7.67 6.16
C THR A 340 3.07 -8.94 6.38
N ASN A 341 3.37 -9.25 7.63
CA ASN A 341 3.94 -10.55 7.97
C ASN A 341 2.85 -11.63 8.14
N HIS A 342 1.67 -11.22 8.60
CA HIS A 342 0.51 -12.08 8.84
C HIS A 342 -0.69 -11.49 8.11
N ALA A 343 -1.40 -12.29 7.33
CA ALA A 343 -2.59 -11.82 6.64
C ALA A 343 -3.62 -11.29 7.65
N PRO A 344 -4.28 -10.15 7.37
CA PRO A 344 -5.26 -9.56 8.28
C PRO A 344 -6.50 -10.44 8.39
N GLN A 345 -7.36 -10.16 9.36
CA GLN A 345 -8.65 -10.85 9.47
C GLN A 345 -9.66 -10.27 8.47
N LEU A 346 -10.38 -11.15 7.79
CA LEU A 346 -11.44 -10.82 6.83
C LEU A 346 -12.68 -11.70 7.05
N PRO A 347 -13.90 -11.17 6.88
CA PRO A 347 -15.11 -11.99 6.96
C PRO A 347 -15.10 -13.13 5.92
N ALA A 348 -15.20 -14.38 6.39
CA ALA A 348 -15.19 -15.55 5.52
C ALA A 348 -16.43 -15.62 4.59
N ASP A 349 -17.53 -14.99 4.99
CA ASP A 349 -18.84 -14.98 4.31
C ASP A 349 -19.09 -13.72 3.47
N ASP A 350 -18.04 -12.99 3.07
CA ASP A 350 -18.14 -11.83 2.17
C ASP A 350 -17.46 -12.10 0.81
N PRO A 351 -18.12 -12.79 -0.15
CA PRO A 351 -17.55 -13.10 -1.46
C PRO A 351 -17.02 -11.88 -2.21
N ALA A 352 -17.69 -10.73 -2.08
CA ALA A 352 -17.31 -9.50 -2.75
C ALA A 352 -15.93 -8.99 -2.27
N VAL A 353 -15.57 -9.16 -1.00
CA VAL A 353 -14.20 -8.85 -0.56
C VAL A 353 -13.21 -9.85 -1.12
N TRP A 354 -13.54 -11.14 -1.09
CA TRP A 354 -12.64 -12.20 -1.55
C TRP A 354 -12.36 -12.15 -3.05
N GLU A 355 -13.28 -11.63 -3.86
CA GLU A 355 -13.04 -11.34 -5.28
C GLU A 355 -11.97 -10.26 -5.52
N ARG A 356 -11.72 -9.40 -4.52
CA ARG A 356 -10.75 -8.31 -4.59
C ARG A 356 -9.40 -8.66 -3.98
N VAL A 357 -9.33 -9.68 -3.12
CA VAL A 357 -8.15 -9.95 -2.30
C VAL A 357 -7.34 -11.09 -2.89
N THR A 358 -6.02 -10.89 -2.98
CA THR A 358 -5.09 -11.95 -3.37
C THR A 358 -3.93 -12.02 -2.39
N ASN A 359 -3.58 -13.23 -1.95
CA ASN A 359 -2.45 -13.46 -1.06
C ASN A 359 -1.21 -13.81 -1.90
N VAL A 360 -0.20 -12.94 -1.89
CA VAL A 360 1.06 -13.09 -2.61
C VAL A 360 2.14 -13.57 -1.64
N PRO A 361 2.44 -14.88 -1.59
CA PRO A 361 3.36 -15.41 -0.59
C PRO A 361 4.81 -15.04 -0.90
N TRP A 362 5.51 -14.44 0.08
CA TRP A 362 6.95 -14.22 0.06
C TRP A 362 7.68 -15.22 0.95
N ASP A 363 7.89 -16.41 0.42
CA ASP A 363 8.39 -17.57 1.18
C ASP A 363 9.93 -17.60 1.31
N VAL A 364 10.65 -16.86 0.47
CA VAL A 364 12.12 -16.87 0.51
C VAL A 364 12.64 -16.11 1.71
N VAL A 365 13.33 -16.78 2.62
CA VAL A 365 14.06 -16.14 3.73
C VAL A 365 15.52 -15.94 3.31
N VAL A 366 15.99 -14.69 3.34
CA VAL A 366 17.38 -14.37 3.00
C VAL A 366 18.28 -14.67 4.21
N PRO A 367 19.29 -15.57 4.11
CA PRO A 367 20.21 -15.87 5.20
C PRO A 367 21.00 -14.63 5.66
N PRO A 368 21.29 -14.45 6.97
CA PRO A 368 21.99 -13.28 7.49
C PRO A 368 23.28 -12.90 6.76
N GLU A 369 24.09 -13.89 6.42
CA GLU A 369 25.37 -13.78 5.73
C GLU A 369 25.26 -13.20 4.31
N GLU A 370 24.09 -13.34 3.68
CA GLU A 370 23.83 -12.86 2.34
C GLU A 370 22.98 -11.57 2.32
N ARG A 371 22.61 -11.05 3.50
CA ARG A 371 21.89 -9.78 3.61
C ARG A 371 22.86 -8.63 3.37
N ASP A 372 22.64 -7.91 2.28
CA ASP A 372 23.30 -6.64 2.06
C ASP A 372 22.53 -5.49 2.73
N PRO A 373 23.04 -4.90 3.84
CA PRO A 373 22.36 -3.80 4.52
C PRO A 373 22.28 -2.52 3.66
N ARG A 374 23.06 -2.43 2.58
CA ARG A 374 23.08 -1.29 1.65
C ARG A 374 22.20 -1.52 0.42
N LEU A 375 21.53 -2.68 0.30
CA LEU A 375 20.73 -3.03 -0.87
C LEU A 375 19.66 -1.99 -1.19
N GLY A 376 18.92 -1.54 -0.18
CA GLY A 376 17.92 -0.48 -0.35
C GLY A 376 18.50 0.83 -0.90
N ARG A 377 19.75 1.18 -0.56
CA ARG A 377 20.44 2.34 -1.13
C ARG A 377 20.87 2.10 -2.57
N LYS A 378 21.38 0.90 -2.89
CA LYS A 378 21.80 0.53 -4.25
C LYS A 378 20.64 0.56 -5.25
N LEU A 379 19.45 0.17 -4.78
CA LEU A 379 18.21 0.19 -5.58
C LEU A 379 17.55 1.58 -5.70
N ARG A 380 18.11 2.60 -5.05
CA ARG A 380 17.69 4.01 -5.18
C ARG A 380 18.65 4.86 -5.99
N THR A 381 19.55 4.23 -6.75
CA THR A 381 20.37 4.93 -7.73
C THR A 381 19.51 5.29 -8.94
N ARG A 382 19.91 6.30 -9.72
CA ARG A 382 19.21 6.69 -10.95
C ARG A 382 19.05 5.52 -11.91
N GLN A 383 20.13 4.79 -12.17
CA GLN A 383 20.12 3.60 -13.03
C GLN A 383 19.12 2.53 -12.54
N ALA A 384 19.07 2.26 -11.23
CA ALA A 384 18.10 1.32 -10.69
C ALA A 384 16.65 1.85 -10.82
N ALA A 385 16.42 3.14 -10.58
CA ALA A 385 15.10 3.75 -10.74
C ALA A 385 14.60 3.69 -12.19
N ASP A 386 15.47 3.96 -13.16
CA ASP A 386 15.17 3.88 -14.60
C ASP A 386 14.83 2.42 -14.98
N ALA A 387 15.62 1.44 -14.52
CA ALA A 387 15.37 0.01 -14.76
C ALA A 387 14.09 -0.50 -14.09
N ILE A 388 13.77 -0.05 -12.88
CA ILE A 388 12.53 -0.41 -12.16
C ILE A 388 11.31 0.20 -12.87
N LEU A 389 11.43 1.43 -13.39
CA LEU A 389 10.35 2.02 -14.17
C LEU A 389 10.12 1.25 -15.48
N ALA A 390 11.18 0.88 -16.18
CA ALA A 390 11.09 0.02 -17.37
C ALA A 390 10.45 -1.34 -17.03
N TRP A 391 10.79 -1.94 -15.88
CA TRP A 391 10.15 -3.15 -15.37
C TRP A 391 8.64 -2.95 -15.14
N ALA A 392 8.23 -1.82 -14.55
CA ALA A 392 6.82 -1.52 -14.34
C ALA A 392 6.04 -1.31 -15.65
N ILE A 393 6.60 -0.57 -16.62
CA ILE A 393 5.98 -0.36 -17.94
C ILE A 393 5.86 -1.69 -18.71
N GLN A 394 6.86 -2.57 -18.62
CA GLN A 394 6.78 -3.94 -19.17
C GLN A 394 5.63 -4.74 -18.53
N GLY A 395 5.43 -4.59 -17.22
CA GLY A 395 4.28 -5.16 -16.52
C GLY A 395 2.95 -4.67 -17.06
N LEU A 396 2.85 -3.37 -17.34
CA LEU A 396 1.65 -2.78 -17.93
C LEU A 396 1.41 -3.32 -19.35
N GLN A 397 2.45 -3.40 -20.19
CA GLN A 397 2.33 -3.98 -21.52
C GLN A 397 1.86 -5.44 -21.46
N ASP A 398 2.40 -6.22 -20.52
CA ASP A 398 2.02 -7.61 -20.32
C ASP A 398 0.57 -7.76 -19.84
N TYR A 399 0.13 -6.89 -18.93
CA TYR A 399 -1.26 -6.80 -18.49
C TYR A 399 -2.20 -6.46 -19.66
N VAL A 400 -1.91 -5.42 -20.44
CA VAL A 400 -2.73 -5.02 -21.58
C VAL A 400 -2.90 -6.15 -22.60
N ARG A 401 -1.87 -7.00 -22.78
CA ARG A 401 -1.92 -8.13 -23.71
C ARG A 401 -2.67 -9.35 -23.17
N ASN A 402 -2.60 -9.61 -21.87
CA ASN A 402 -3.00 -10.91 -21.30
C ASN A 402 -4.05 -10.81 -20.17
N GLY A 403 -4.41 -9.61 -19.75
CA GLY A 403 -5.08 -9.36 -18.48
C GLY A 403 -4.20 -9.73 -17.28
N ILE A 404 -4.80 -9.70 -16.08
CA ILE A 404 -4.14 -10.21 -14.88
C ILE A 404 -4.04 -11.73 -14.96
N VAL A 405 -2.80 -12.24 -14.91
CA VAL A 405 -2.53 -13.67 -14.88
C VAL A 405 -2.22 -14.09 -13.44
N VAL A 406 -3.21 -14.62 -12.75
CA VAL A 406 -3.04 -15.13 -11.37
C VAL A 406 -2.32 -16.49 -11.42
N PRO A 407 -1.10 -16.61 -10.86
CA PRO A 407 -0.38 -17.87 -10.85
C PRO A 407 -0.97 -18.83 -9.83
N GLU A 408 -0.85 -20.14 -10.07
CA GLU A 408 -1.38 -21.21 -9.20
C GLU A 408 -0.94 -21.04 -7.74
N ARG A 409 0.31 -20.60 -7.51
CA ARG A 409 0.83 -20.34 -6.16
C ARG A 409 0.09 -19.23 -5.42
N VAL A 410 -0.29 -18.14 -6.11
CA VAL A 410 -1.07 -17.04 -5.52
C VAL A 410 -2.51 -17.46 -5.30
N ALA A 411 -3.10 -18.18 -6.26
CA ALA A 411 -4.45 -18.72 -6.13
C ALA A 411 -4.55 -19.66 -4.91
N ALA A 412 -3.66 -20.64 -4.81
CA ALA A 412 -3.60 -21.57 -3.68
C ALA A 412 -3.38 -20.84 -2.34
N ALA A 413 -2.44 -19.89 -2.27
CA ALA A 413 -2.20 -19.12 -1.05
C ALA A 413 -3.40 -18.24 -0.65
N THR A 414 -4.22 -17.81 -1.62
CA THR A 414 -5.45 -17.04 -1.39
C THR A 414 -6.56 -17.95 -0.87
N ASP A 415 -6.71 -19.14 -1.44
CA ASP A 415 -7.67 -20.15 -0.98
C ASP A 415 -7.34 -20.63 0.43
N ASP A 416 -6.07 -20.90 0.72
CA ASP A 416 -5.58 -21.26 2.07
C ASP A 416 -5.90 -20.13 3.06
N TYR A 417 -5.59 -18.88 2.69
CA TYR A 417 -5.91 -17.72 3.52
C TYR A 417 -7.42 -17.60 3.80
N LYS A 418 -8.27 -17.82 2.80
CA LYS A 418 -9.74 -17.81 2.95
C LYS A 418 -10.24 -18.93 3.86
N ALA A 419 -9.68 -20.13 3.72
CA ALA A 419 -10.01 -21.26 4.59
C ALA A 419 -9.64 -20.98 6.05
N ASP A 420 -8.48 -20.37 6.29
CA ASP A 420 -8.04 -19.98 7.64
C ASP A 420 -9.00 -18.97 8.32
N GLN A 421 -9.74 -18.17 7.55
CA GLN A 421 -10.73 -17.23 8.10
C GLN A 421 -12.06 -17.89 8.48
N ASP A 422 -12.36 -19.11 8.01
CA ASP A 422 -13.61 -19.80 8.34
C ASP A 422 -13.54 -20.49 9.70
N THR A 423 -13.62 -19.67 10.75
CA THR A 423 -13.55 -20.11 12.15
C THR A 423 -14.59 -21.17 12.52
N VAL A 424 -15.75 -21.21 11.83
CA VAL A 424 -16.79 -22.21 12.09
C VAL A 424 -16.41 -23.56 11.48
N SER A 425 -15.95 -23.58 10.23
CA SER A 425 -15.49 -24.82 9.60
C SER A 425 -14.28 -25.41 10.34
N ASN A 426 -13.33 -24.56 10.76
CA ASN A 426 -12.16 -25.00 11.52
C ASN A 426 -12.56 -25.56 12.90
N PHE A 427 -13.49 -24.89 13.58
CA PHE A 427 -14.08 -25.41 14.82
C PHE A 427 -14.75 -26.78 14.62
N ILE A 428 -15.49 -27.00 13.55
CA ILE A 428 -16.14 -28.30 13.28
C ILE A 428 -15.08 -29.37 13.07
N GLN A 429 -14.05 -29.09 12.27
CA GLN A 429 -12.98 -30.05 12.00
C GLN A 429 -12.17 -30.42 13.25
N GLU A 430 -11.91 -29.46 14.13
CA GLU A 430 -11.02 -29.65 15.28
C GLU A 430 -11.73 -30.05 16.58
N ARG A 431 -12.98 -29.61 16.77
CA ARG A 431 -13.72 -29.76 18.04
C ARG A 431 -14.97 -30.62 17.90
N CYS A 432 -15.35 -31.03 16.70
CA CYS A 432 -16.55 -31.83 16.47
C CYS A 432 -16.28 -33.14 15.74
N GLU A 433 -17.13 -34.13 16.00
CA GLU A 433 -17.26 -35.36 15.22
C GLU A 433 -18.40 -35.17 14.21
N ASP A 434 -18.08 -35.37 12.93
CA ASP A 434 -19.04 -35.38 11.82
C ASP A 434 -19.66 -36.78 11.63
N GLY A 435 -20.92 -36.85 11.25
CA GLY A 435 -21.64 -38.09 10.96
C GLY A 435 -22.09 -38.87 12.20
N CYS A 436 -22.14 -38.23 13.37
CA CYS A 436 -22.60 -38.88 14.60
C CYS A 436 -24.12 -39.21 14.56
N SER A 437 -24.54 -40.14 15.43
CA SER A 437 -25.95 -40.55 15.50
C SER A 437 -26.84 -39.43 16.04
N ASP A 438 -28.12 -39.38 15.62
CA ASP A 438 -29.08 -38.37 16.08
C ASP A 438 -29.23 -38.30 17.62
N ARG A 439 -28.90 -39.39 18.34
CA ARG A 439 -28.96 -39.43 19.82
C ARG A 439 -27.77 -38.71 20.48
N ASP A 440 -26.64 -38.67 19.79
CA ASP A 440 -25.36 -38.17 20.32
C ASP A 440 -25.05 -36.76 19.83
N CYS A 441 -25.86 -36.22 18.91
CA CYS A 441 -25.73 -34.87 18.38
C CYS A 441 -25.94 -33.80 19.45
N ASP A 442 -25.23 -32.67 19.30
CA ASP A 442 -25.29 -31.55 20.23
C ASP A 442 -26.21 -30.42 19.79
N GLY A 443 -26.69 -29.67 20.77
CA GLY A 443 -27.51 -28.47 20.56
C GLY A 443 -26.66 -27.28 20.12
N THR A 444 -27.25 -26.39 19.32
CA THR A 444 -26.56 -25.17 18.83
C THR A 444 -25.95 -24.34 19.95
N ARG A 445 -26.62 -24.23 21.11
CA ARG A 445 -26.10 -23.50 22.27
C ARG A 445 -24.82 -24.13 22.86
N ALA A 446 -24.76 -25.46 22.95
CA ALA A 446 -23.59 -26.15 23.48
C ALA A 446 -22.40 -25.98 22.55
N LEU A 447 -22.63 -26.20 21.24
CA LEU A 447 -21.65 -25.97 20.18
C LEU A 447 -21.16 -24.52 20.16
N HIS A 448 -22.07 -23.55 20.30
CA HIS A 448 -21.71 -22.13 20.32
C HIS A 448 -20.83 -21.76 21.51
N ILE A 449 -21.13 -22.28 22.70
CA ILE A 449 -20.30 -22.06 23.89
C ILE A 449 -18.87 -22.54 23.65
N ASP A 450 -18.71 -23.75 23.08
CA ASP A 450 -17.38 -24.29 22.80
C ASP A 450 -16.68 -23.57 21.64
N TYR A 451 -17.42 -23.21 20.58
CA TYR A 451 -16.93 -22.37 19.49
C TYR A 451 -16.38 -21.04 19.97
N ARG A 452 -17.05 -20.37 20.92
CA ARG A 452 -16.53 -19.13 21.52
C ARG A 452 -15.23 -19.36 22.29
N LYS A 453 -15.09 -20.49 22.99
CA LYS A 453 -13.85 -20.85 23.68
C LYS A 453 -12.73 -21.12 22.67
N TYR A 454 -13.01 -21.91 21.63
CA TYR A 454 -12.11 -22.21 20.53
C TYR A 454 -11.62 -20.93 19.83
N CYS A 455 -12.52 -20.02 19.49
CA CYS A 455 -12.18 -18.74 18.87
C CYS A 455 -11.22 -17.92 19.74
N ARG A 456 -11.49 -17.81 21.04
CA ARG A 456 -10.62 -17.09 21.98
C ARG A 456 -9.25 -17.75 22.15
N ALA A 457 -9.22 -19.08 22.21
CA ALA A 457 -7.97 -19.84 22.27
C ALA A 457 -7.12 -19.63 21.01
N ASN A 458 -7.75 -19.45 19.85
CA ASN A 458 -7.10 -19.16 18.58
C ASN A 458 -6.89 -17.66 18.30
N GLY A 459 -7.10 -16.78 19.30
CA GLY A 459 -6.80 -15.35 19.19
C GLY A 459 -7.79 -14.54 18.34
N VAL A 460 -8.97 -15.10 18.04
CA VAL A 460 -10.06 -14.36 17.37
C VAL A 460 -10.61 -13.32 18.34
N LEU A 461 -10.66 -12.06 17.89
CA LEU A 461 -11.19 -10.95 18.68
C LEU A 461 -12.67 -11.15 18.99
N ASP A 462 -13.10 -10.83 20.21
CA ASP A 462 -14.48 -11.06 20.70
C ASP A 462 -15.57 -10.45 19.78
N GLN A 463 -15.25 -9.38 19.04
CA GLN A 463 -16.16 -8.72 18.09
C GLN A 463 -16.39 -9.51 16.79
N ASN A 464 -15.46 -10.39 16.41
CA ASN A 464 -15.52 -11.20 15.19
C ASN A 464 -16.02 -12.62 15.46
N ILE A 465 -16.26 -12.95 16.73
CA ILE A 465 -16.88 -14.23 17.11
C ILE A 465 -18.37 -14.14 16.81
N LEU A 466 -18.86 -15.01 15.92
CA LEU A 466 -20.27 -15.03 15.53
C LEU A 466 -21.19 -15.19 16.75
N GLY A 467 -22.29 -14.43 16.78
CA GLY A 467 -23.36 -14.63 17.75
C GLY A 467 -24.07 -15.98 17.53
N GLU A 468 -24.80 -16.48 18.54
CA GLU A 468 -25.44 -17.82 18.48
C GLU A 468 -26.35 -17.99 17.25
N LYS A 469 -27.03 -16.90 16.84
CA LYS A 469 -27.90 -16.87 15.66
C LYS A 469 -27.11 -17.03 14.36
N ASP A 470 -26.06 -16.24 14.17
CA ASP A 470 -25.28 -16.22 12.94
C ASP A 470 -24.39 -17.47 12.83
N PHE A 471 -23.85 -17.94 13.96
CA PHE A 471 -23.22 -19.25 14.07
C PHE A 471 -24.18 -20.37 13.64
N GLY A 472 -25.43 -20.33 14.13
CA GLY A 472 -26.47 -21.26 13.73
C GLY A 472 -26.75 -21.22 12.22
N ALA A 473 -26.88 -20.02 11.64
CA ALA A 473 -27.08 -19.86 10.20
C ALA A 473 -25.89 -20.41 9.39
N ARG A 474 -24.65 -20.21 9.87
CA ARG A 474 -23.45 -20.79 9.24
C ARG A 474 -23.46 -22.32 9.28
N LEU A 475 -23.85 -22.93 10.41
CA LEU A 475 -24.03 -24.39 10.50
C LEU A 475 -25.11 -24.90 9.53
N ASP A 476 -26.21 -24.17 9.36
CA ASP A 476 -27.25 -24.52 8.37
C ASP A 476 -26.70 -24.48 6.94
N ALA A 477 -25.88 -23.48 6.61
CA ALA A 477 -25.22 -23.35 5.31
C ALA A 477 -24.21 -24.47 5.03
N LEU A 478 -23.52 -24.96 6.07
CA LEU A 478 -22.60 -26.10 6.00
C LEU A 478 -23.31 -27.47 5.99
N GLY A 479 -24.65 -27.50 6.06
CA GLY A 479 -25.45 -28.72 5.97
C GLY A 479 -25.87 -29.31 7.33
N TYR A 480 -25.39 -28.77 8.45
CA TYR A 480 -25.71 -29.22 9.80
C TYR A 480 -27.01 -28.60 10.30
N ARG A 481 -28.14 -29.01 9.71
CA ARG A 481 -29.46 -28.46 10.02
C ARG A 481 -29.95 -28.83 11.41
N VAL A 482 -30.82 -27.99 11.98
CA VAL A 482 -31.49 -28.30 13.25
C VAL A 482 -32.55 -29.37 13.05
N ASP A 483 -32.51 -30.43 13.87
CA ASP A 483 -33.54 -31.46 13.96
C ASP A 483 -34.08 -31.57 15.40
N ARG A 484 -35.15 -32.35 15.58
CA ARG A 484 -35.84 -32.57 16.86
C ARG A 484 -36.15 -34.05 17.07
N ALA A 485 -35.66 -34.59 18.17
CA ALA A 485 -36.03 -35.91 18.65
C ALA A 485 -36.20 -35.87 20.18
N ASN A 486 -37.21 -36.58 20.71
CA ASN A 486 -37.47 -36.70 22.15
C ASN A 486 -37.52 -35.35 22.91
N GLY A 487 -38.02 -34.28 22.28
CA GLY A 487 -38.10 -32.94 22.87
C GLY A 487 -36.79 -32.14 22.91
N ARG A 488 -35.66 -32.70 22.47
CA ARG A 488 -34.35 -32.02 22.35
C ARG A 488 -34.16 -31.50 20.92
N ARG A 489 -33.62 -30.28 20.78
CA ARG A 489 -33.14 -29.73 19.49
C ARG A 489 -31.64 -29.99 19.38
N PHE A 490 -31.18 -30.51 18.24
CA PHE A 490 -29.78 -30.80 17.97
C PHE A 490 -29.42 -30.45 16.53
N ARG A 491 -28.11 -30.31 16.26
CA ARG A 491 -27.55 -30.13 14.91
C ARG A 491 -27.22 -31.50 14.35
N LYS A 492 -27.90 -31.91 13.28
CA LYS A 492 -27.80 -33.28 12.76
C LYS A 492 -26.38 -33.59 12.29
N GLY A 493 -25.85 -34.74 12.71
CA GLY A 493 -24.53 -35.24 12.33
C GLY A 493 -23.37 -34.52 13.02
N LEU A 494 -23.61 -33.71 14.06
CA LEU A 494 -22.56 -32.91 14.69
C LEU A 494 -22.57 -33.06 16.21
N ARG A 495 -21.43 -33.50 16.77
CA ARG A 495 -21.23 -33.73 18.20
C ARG A 495 -19.91 -33.12 18.66
N LEU A 496 -19.87 -32.55 19.85
CA LEU A 496 -18.63 -32.09 20.47
C LEU A 496 -17.73 -33.25 20.89
N LEU A 497 -16.44 -33.12 20.63
CA LEU A 497 -15.43 -34.02 21.17
C LEU A 497 -15.33 -33.84 22.71
N PRO A 498 -15.01 -34.90 23.46
CA PRO A 498 -14.82 -34.80 24.92
C PRO A 498 -13.66 -33.86 25.30
N ASP A 499 -13.83 -33.07 26.36
CA ASP A 499 -12.88 -32.01 26.80
C ASP A 499 -11.47 -32.52 27.25
N ASP A 500 -11.30 -33.80 27.60
CA ASP A 500 -10.07 -34.36 28.22
C ASP A 500 -8.97 -34.82 27.25
N ASN A 501 -9.02 -34.42 25.98
CA ASN A 501 -8.08 -34.87 24.95
C ASN A 501 -7.13 -33.76 24.47
N GLU A 502 -6.41 -33.09 25.40
CA GLU A 502 -5.24 -32.28 25.06
C GLU A 502 -4.28 -33.04 24.12
N ALA A 503 -4.09 -34.34 24.38
CA ALA A 503 -3.26 -35.22 23.55
C ALA A 503 -3.77 -35.39 22.11
N ARG A 504 -5.09 -35.37 21.86
CA ARG A 504 -5.66 -35.52 20.51
C ARG A 504 -5.74 -34.17 19.78
N ALA A 505 -5.96 -33.08 20.51
CA ALA A 505 -5.79 -31.73 19.97
C ALA A 505 -4.33 -31.48 19.56
N GLU A 506 -3.36 -31.93 20.36
CA GLU A 506 -1.94 -31.93 20.00
C GLU A 506 -1.62 -32.85 18.82
N GLN A 507 -2.22 -34.04 18.78
CA GLN A 507 -2.03 -34.99 17.67
C GLN A 507 -2.61 -34.47 16.35
N ILE A 508 -3.80 -33.86 16.37
CA ILE A 508 -4.43 -33.27 15.17
C ILE A 508 -3.71 -31.97 14.76
N ALA A 509 -3.24 -31.17 15.72
CA ALA A 509 -2.37 -30.02 15.43
C ALA A 509 -1.03 -30.48 14.85
N ALA A 510 -0.48 -31.61 15.30
CA ALA A 510 0.73 -32.23 14.75
C ALA A 510 0.48 -32.76 13.34
N GLU A 511 -0.62 -33.49 13.09
CA GLU A 511 -1.01 -33.98 11.76
C GLU A 511 -1.31 -32.83 10.78
N SER A 512 -1.85 -31.71 11.27
CA SER A 512 -2.06 -30.51 10.46
C SER A 512 -0.74 -29.80 10.13
N ARG A 513 0.17 -29.68 11.11
CA ARG A 513 1.56 -29.22 10.87
C ARG A 513 2.29 -30.13 9.88
N GLU A 514 2.05 -31.44 9.95
CA GLU A 514 2.66 -32.44 9.08
C GLU A 514 2.07 -32.41 7.67
N ARG A 515 0.74 -32.21 7.50
CA ARG A 515 0.12 -31.92 6.20
C ARG A 515 0.69 -30.66 5.56
N ILE A 516 0.89 -29.60 6.35
CA ILE A 516 1.51 -28.35 5.88
C ILE A 516 2.97 -28.61 5.47
N ALA A 517 3.72 -29.39 6.24
CA ALA A 517 5.10 -29.77 5.93
C ALA A 517 5.24 -30.69 4.69
N GLN A 518 4.29 -31.60 4.48
CA GLN A 518 4.25 -32.47 3.29
C GLN A 518 3.83 -31.72 2.02
N ARG A 519 2.98 -30.70 2.16
CA ARG A 519 2.52 -29.85 1.06
C ARG A 519 3.55 -28.76 0.68
N TYR A 520 4.40 -28.37 1.63
CA TYR A 520 5.52 -27.43 1.45
C TYR A 520 6.84 -28.02 1.99
N PRO A 521 7.54 -28.87 1.21
CA PRO A 521 8.67 -29.69 1.66
C PRO A 521 9.94 -28.94 2.12
N LEU A 522 9.95 -27.60 2.09
CA LEU A 522 11.07 -26.78 2.58
C LEU A 522 10.98 -26.45 4.08
N ASN A 523 9.91 -26.85 4.79
CA ASN A 523 9.67 -26.52 6.21
C ASN A 523 9.27 -27.75 7.05
N SER A 524 9.93 -28.90 6.89
CA SER A 524 9.60 -30.07 7.72
C SER A 524 9.94 -29.83 9.21
N PRO A 525 9.26 -30.49 10.18
CA PRO A 525 9.64 -30.41 11.59
C PRO A 525 11.11 -30.78 11.83
N ALA A 526 11.65 -31.71 11.04
CA ALA A 526 13.05 -32.07 11.06
C ALA A 526 13.96 -30.93 10.54
N ASP A 527 13.51 -30.12 9.59
CA ASP A 527 14.26 -28.94 9.11
C ASP A 527 14.22 -27.78 10.10
N ILE A 528 13.10 -27.60 10.82
CA ILE A 528 12.98 -26.62 11.91
C ILE A 528 13.88 -27.01 13.09
N GLU A 529 13.91 -28.30 13.45
CA GLU A 529 14.77 -28.80 14.53
C GLU A 529 16.25 -28.72 14.12
N ARG A 530 16.59 -29.07 12.87
CA ARG A 530 17.92 -28.85 12.29
C ARG A 530 18.32 -27.37 12.28
N GLN A 531 17.40 -26.47 11.92
CA GLN A 531 17.64 -25.02 11.94
C GLN A 531 17.88 -24.50 13.36
N ARG A 532 17.15 -25.01 14.36
CA ARG A 532 17.37 -24.67 15.79
C ARG A 532 18.71 -25.18 16.29
N GLU A 533 19.09 -26.40 15.96
CA GLU A 533 20.42 -26.95 16.28
C GLU A 533 21.53 -26.15 15.58
N ASP A 534 21.35 -25.78 14.31
CA ASP A 534 22.29 -24.96 13.55
C ASP A 534 22.44 -23.55 14.13
N GLU A 535 21.35 -22.92 14.59
CA GLU A 535 21.39 -21.63 15.29
C GLU A 535 22.16 -21.74 16.61
N LYS A 536 21.91 -22.78 17.42
CA LYS A 536 22.66 -23.02 18.67
C LYS A 536 24.14 -23.28 18.41
N ARG A 537 24.49 -24.06 17.37
CA ARG A 537 25.88 -24.31 16.96
C ARG A 537 26.58 -23.03 16.49
N ARG A 538 25.86 -22.12 15.83
CA ARG A 538 26.38 -20.81 15.41
C ARG A 538 26.56 -19.86 16.59
N GLU A 539 25.61 -19.82 17.54
CA GLU A 539 25.75 -19.06 18.80
C GLU A 539 26.95 -19.56 19.60
N LEU A 540 27.14 -20.87 19.69
CA LEU A 540 28.30 -21.48 20.33
C LEU A 540 29.62 -21.12 19.60
N ALA A 541 29.66 -21.20 18.27
CA ALA A 541 30.84 -20.84 17.49
C ALA A 541 31.21 -19.35 17.67
N PHE A 542 30.21 -18.47 17.74
CA PHE A 542 30.41 -17.05 18.02
C PHE A 542 30.95 -16.80 19.44
N LEU A 543 30.39 -17.47 20.45
CA LEU A 543 30.88 -17.37 21.83
C LEU A 543 32.30 -17.94 21.99
N ASP A 544 32.59 -19.06 21.34
CA ASP A 544 33.92 -19.66 21.26
C ASP A 544 34.95 -18.74 20.60
N GLN A 545 34.55 -18.05 19.52
CA GLN A 545 35.40 -17.09 18.84
C GLN A 545 35.63 -15.86 19.72
N ALA A 546 34.57 -15.31 20.32
CA ALA A 546 34.67 -14.18 21.25
C ALA A 546 35.53 -14.51 22.48
N ASN A 547 35.46 -15.73 23.00
CA ASN A 547 36.28 -16.17 24.14
C ASN A 547 37.74 -16.49 23.74
N ARG A 548 38.00 -16.98 22.52
CA ARG A 548 39.36 -17.11 21.98
C ARG A 548 40.02 -15.75 21.71
N GLU A 549 39.25 -14.78 21.22
CA GLU A 549 39.71 -13.39 21.07
C GLU A 549 39.95 -12.70 22.43
N ALA A 550 39.40 -13.25 23.52
CA ALA A 550 39.65 -12.79 24.90
C ALA A 550 40.98 -13.29 25.50
N GLU A 551 41.68 -14.24 24.87
CA GLU A 551 42.99 -14.74 25.34
C GLU A 551 44.15 -13.73 25.14
N ILE A 552 43.85 -12.48 24.75
CA ILE A 552 44.80 -11.37 24.70
C ILE A 552 44.18 -10.10 25.35
N CYS A 553 43.94 -10.10 26.66
CA CYS A 553 43.87 -8.87 27.46
C CYS A 553 44.66 -9.07 28.76
N THR A 554 45.92 -8.64 28.76
CA THR A 554 46.70 -8.45 29.98
C THR A 554 46.29 -7.12 30.61
N CYS A 555 45.25 -7.16 31.42
CA CYS A 555 44.64 -5.99 32.03
C CYS A 555 44.58 -6.28 33.55
N SER A 556 45.42 -5.59 34.34
CA SER A 556 45.67 -5.83 35.78
C SER A 556 44.39 -5.78 36.62
N PRO A 557 44.23 -6.58 37.69
CA PRO A 557 42.97 -6.74 38.44
C PRO A 557 42.70 -5.61 39.44
N ASP A 558 42.86 -4.35 39.04
CA ASP A 558 42.53 -3.17 39.86
C ASP A 558 41.92 -2.07 39.00
N GLU A 559 40.68 -2.26 38.57
CA GLU A 559 39.79 -1.19 38.14
C GLU A 559 38.33 -1.71 38.15
N ARG A 560 37.91 -2.17 39.33
CA ARG A 560 36.48 -2.30 39.66
C ARG A 560 36.08 -1.04 40.40
N HIS A 561 34.92 -0.49 40.01
CA HIS A 561 34.26 0.72 40.50
C HIS A 561 34.69 2.04 39.83
N ARG A 562 33.89 2.45 38.83
CA ARG A 562 33.15 3.72 38.92
C ARG A 562 31.97 3.73 37.94
N ASP A 563 30.81 3.91 38.54
CA ASP A 563 29.65 4.66 38.08
C ASP A 563 28.89 4.22 36.83
N VAL A 564 27.80 3.45 37.04
CA VAL A 564 26.44 3.85 36.61
C VAL A 564 25.41 3.28 37.59
N HIS A 565 24.91 4.12 38.50
CA HIS A 565 23.60 3.90 39.15
C HIS A 565 22.52 4.60 38.32
N GLY A 566 21.41 3.93 38.04
CA GLY A 566 20.15 4.57 37.65
C GLY A 566 19.28 3.79 36.67
N ASN A 567 18.24 3.15 37.22
CA ASN A 567 17.05 2.59 36.57
C ASN A 567 17.15 1.21 35.91
N GLY A 568 16.36 0.28 36.48
CA GLY A 568 16.27 -1.11 36.09
C GLY A 568 15.62 -1.34 34.73
N LEU A 569 16.15 -2.35 34.04
CA LEU A 569 15.53 -3.01 32.90
C LEU A 569 15.74 -4.52 33.08
N ARG A 570 14.66 -5.24 33.34
CA ARG A 570 14.60 -6.69 33.11
C ARG A 570 14.71 -6.89 31.59
N TYR A 571 15.80 -7.48 31.12
CA TYR A 571 15.93 -7.87 29.71
C TYR A 571 15.56 -9.35 29.54
N SER A 572 14.40 -9.56 28.92
CA SER A 572 14.08 -10.74 28.14
C SER A 572 15.14 -10.94 27.06
N GLY A 573 15.62 -12.18 26.92
CA GLY A 573 16.78 -12.56 26.11
C GLY A 573 16.87 -11.89 24.75
N ILE A 574 17.95 -11.14 24.56
CA ILE A 574 18.69 -10.85 23.33
C ILE A 574 20.03 -10.30 23.85
N VAL A 575 21.12 -11.04 23.70
CA VAL A 575 22.46 -10.58 24.09
C VAL A 575 22.99 -9.72 22.95
N HIS A 576 22.87 -8.40 23.05
CA HIS A 576 23.63 -7.48 22.21
C HIS A 576 24.34 -6.40 23.05
N GLU A 577 25.63 -6.21 22.72
CA GLU A 577 26.45 -4.99 22.79
C GLU A 577 27.08 -4.49 24.11
N PHE A 578 26.86 -5.07 25.29
CA PHE A 578 27.46 -4.53 26.54
C PHE A 578 28.46 -5.41 27.30
N HIS A 579 28.74 -6.63 26.84
CA HIS A 579 29.65 -7.54 27.55
C HIS A 579 30.99 -7.68 26.83
N ARG A 580 32.08 -7.37 27.54
CA ARG A 580 33.45 -7.57 27.04
C ARG A 580 33.76 -9.07 26.90
N PRO A 581 34.66 -9.45 25.97
CA PRO A 581 35.23 -10.80 25.91
C PRO A 581 35.72 -11.25 27.30
N GLY A 582 35.35 -12.46 27.74
CA GLY A 582 35.65 -12.97 29.09
C GLY A 582 34.64 -12.62 30.20
N CYS A 583 33.45 -12.06 29.86
CA CYS A 583 32.39 -11.81 30.84
C CYS A 583 31.80 -13.12 31.41
N PRO A 584 31.63 -13.26 32.75
CA PRO A 584 31.05 -14.45 33.37
C PRO A 584 29.70 -14.89 32.80
N VAL A 585 28.86 -13.92 32.39
CA VAL A 585 27.54 -14.17 31.78
C VAL A 585 27.66 -14.86 30.41
N LEU A 586 28.67 -14.49 29.61
CA LEU A 586 28.91 -15.12 28.30
C LEU A 586 29.45 -16.55 28.46
N ILE A 587 30.29 -16.77 29.48
CA ILE A 587 30.84 -18.10 29.81
C ILE A 587 29.72 -19.04 30.31
N GLU A 588 28.80 -18.55 31.13
CA GLU A 588 27.64 -19.34 31.57
C GLU A 588 26.68 -19.66 30.41
N ARG A 589 26.44 -18.71 29.50
CA ARG A 589 25.63 -18.94 28.31
C ARG A 589 26.26 -19.97 27.37
N GLU A 590 27.57 -19.90 27.16
CA GLU A 590 28.31 -20.89 26.38
C GLU A 590 28.19 -22.29 26.98
N LYS A 591 28.35 -22.43 28.30
CA LYS A 591 28.17 -23.72 29.00
C LYS A 591 26.74 -24.26 28.87
N SER A 592 25.72 -23.39 29.01
CA SER A 592 24.32 -23.76 28.83
C SER A 592 24.06 -24.28 27.41
N LEU A 593 24.57 -23.59 26.39
CA LEU A 593 24.40 -23.99 24.99
C LEU A 593 25.09 -25.31 24.66
N ARG A 594 26.28 -25.56 25.22
CA ARG A 594 26.97 -26.85 25.10
C ARG A 594 26.12 -27.97 25.72
N ALA A 595 25.60 -27.76 26.93
CA ALA A 595 24.74 -28.74 27.59
C ALA A 595 23.43 -29.02 26.83
N GLU A 596 22.83 -27.98 26.23
CA GLU A 596 21.65 -28.11 25.37
C GLU A 596 21.94 -28.85 24.05
N LEU A 597 23.11 -28.67 23.44
CA LEU A 597 23.54 -29.35 22.21
C LEU A 597 23.99 -30.80 22.45
N ASP A 598 24.56 -31.08 23.63
CA ASP A 598 24.99 -32.42 24.03
C ASP A 598 23.85 -33.26 24.63
N GLY A 599 22.63 -32.69 24.73
CA GLY A 599 21.44 -33.38 25.27
C GLY A 599 21.52 -33.68 26.77
N THR A 600 22.36 -32.95 27.52
CA THR A 600 22.65 -33.20 28.95
C THR A 600 22.00 -32.18 29.90
N ALA A 601 21.14 -31.29 29.38
CA ALA A 601 20.41 -30.32 30.18
C ALA A 601 19.35 -31.04 31.05
N ASP A 602 19.75 -31.46 32.25
CA ASP A 602 18.82 -31.85 33.31
C ASP A 602 17.88 -30.68 33.62
N SER A 603 16.59 -30.99 33.73
CA SER A 603 15.55 -30.05 34.13
C SER A 603 15.87 -29.42 35.49
N VAL A 604 16.42 -28.21 35.49
CA VAL A 604 16.48 -27.39 36.69
C VAL A 604 15.10 -26.73 36.86
N PRO A 605 14.32 -27.06 37.90
CA PRO A 605 13.05 -26.38 38.12
C PRO A 605 13.34 -24.93 38.49
N ALA A 606 12.65 -24.00 37.83
CA ALA A 606 12.64 -22.59 38.21
C ALA A 606 12.13 -22.47 39.65
N GLN A 607 13.06 -22.35 40.61
CA GLN A 607 12.72 -21.96 41.96
C GLN A 607 12.38 -20.47 41.96
N ASN A 608 11.07 -20.20 42.05
CA ASN A 608 10.55 -18.96 42.62
C ASN A 608 11.16 -18.79 44.02
N THR A 609 11.96 -17.74 44.20
CA THR A 609 12.19 -17.15 45.52
C THR A 609 11.59 -15.75 45.51
N ASP A 610 10.32 -15.67 45.88
CA ASP A 610 9.71 -14.49 46.46
C ASP A 610 10.07 -14.42 47.95
N ASN A 611 10.41 -13.20 48.40
CA ASN A 611 10.24 -12.60 49.73
C ASN A 611 10.43 -13.42 51.01
N GLN A 612 11.42 -12.99 51.82
CA GLN A 612 11.48 -12.85 53.30
C GLN A 612 13.00 -12.78 53.67
N GLU A 613 13.58 -11.87 54.45
CA GLU A 613 13.15 -11.05 55.59
C GLU A 613 14.11 -9.85 55.81
N GLU A 614 13.51 -8.79 56.34
CA GLU A 614 13.97 -7.58 57.07
C GLU A 614 15.44 -7.42 57.51
N ASN A 615 16.05 -6.29 57.11
CA ASN A 615 16.37 -5.15 58.01
C ASN A 615 16.81 -3.91 57.22
#